data_AF-D2VSF1-F1
#
_entry.id   AF-D2VSF1-F1
#
_cell.length_a   1.000
_cell.length_b   1.000
_cell.length_c   1.000
_cell.angle_alpha   90.00
_cell.angle_beta   90.00
_cell.angle_gamma   90.00
#
_symmetry.space_group_name_H-M   'P 1'
#
loop_
_entity.id
_entity.type
_entity.pdbx_description
1 polymer ?
#
loop_
_entity_poly.entity_id
_entity_poly.type
_entity_poly.pdbx_seq_one_letter_code
_entity_poly.pdbx_strand_id
1 'polypeptide(L)'
;MSKLRIILAVVLVCMVAACCIAETTESGEWKVKLRNEDCKREMKFSLSDSNKVAEIESTGGCKSKDPEGLIQGSIANIEFQFNVKKVPLVRMKAHTAVKVDNGPTKVVNMGGLFGFERLFEYINNDGKDGYQVNGTDTIVRSIDLSTVSWSQITVQKTVLNGSSNSFIYEASSQATIANWCTFKMSAVVSTSEVQVTSNKTLSRSGVIQVLTPSSLKVNVELTNIQYTAGNSLLGISSITAYRGNLKEKPTQDKPVEEKPDDASPDQAVNQFDGDVTDQTGSSAVVLPKAFFSFQTFVSKYPTSSPTSISRSTLGVSPFVDANEDSVKQIRDDFDTKGKVKRFYVSLLERVDNFVWDPTVGSSTSGSNGIWRGFSVVLMICFAFFML
;
A
#
# COMPACT_ATOMS: atom_id res chain seq x y z
N MET A 1 -79.44 4.59 -6.42
CA MET A 1 -78.19 4.96 -7.13
C MET A 1 -78.04 4.06 -8.34
N SER A 2 -77.82 4.61 -9.54
CA SER A 2 -77.79 3.80 -10.76
C SER A 2 -76.54 2.91 -10.80
N LYS A 3 -76.66 1.69 -11.34
CA LYS A 3 -75.54 0.74 -11.49
C LYS A 3 -74.34 1.36 -12.22
N LEU A 4 -74.60 2.34 -13.10
CA LEU A 4 -73.59 3.12 -13.81
C LEU A 4 -72.73 3.99 -12.87
N ARG A 5 -73.29 4.56 -11.80
CA ARG A 5 -72.55 5.36 -10.81
C ARG A 5 -71.67 4.50 -9.90
N ILE A 6 -72.08 3.25 -9.63
CA ILE A 6 -71.27 2.29 -8.86
C ILE A 6 -70.10 1.80 -9.71
N ILE A 7 -70.31 1.52 -11.00
CA ILE A 7 -69.24 1.13 -11.92
C ILE A 7 -68.24 2.28 -12.13
N LEU A 8 -68.71 3.51 -12.32
CA LEU A 8 -67.83 4.69 -12.41
C LEU A 8 -67.06 4.93 -11.11
N ALA A 9 -67.67 4.76 -9.94
CA ALA A 9 -66.97 4.90 -8.66
C ALA A 9 -65.92 3.80 -8.45
N VAL A 10 -66.21 2.55 -8.84
CA VAL A 10 -65.24 1.44 -8.75
C VAL A 10 -64.10 1.63 -9.76
N VAL A 11 -64.37 2.10 -10.98
CA VAL A 11 -63.31 2.39 -11.97
C VAL A 11 -62.46 3.59 -11.52
N LEU A 12 -63.06 4.62 -10.91
CA LEU A 12 -62.30 5.76 -10.38
C LEU A 12 -61.44 5.35 -9.16
N VAL A 13 -61.97 4.51 -8.26
CA VAL A 13 -61.22 4.00 -7.11
C VAL A 13 -60.11 3.02 -7.55
N CYS A 14 -60.33 2.21 -8.59
CA CYS A 14 -59.28 1.37 -9.18
C CYS A 14 -58.23 2.19 -9.95
N MET A 15 -58.59 3.29 -10.61
CA MET A 15 -57.62 4.19 -11.26
C MET A 15 -56.83 5.02 -10.22
N VAL A 16 -57.44 5.41 -9.10
CA VAL A 16 -56.74 6.10 -8.00
C VAL A 16 -55.86 5.12 -7.20
N ALA A 17 -56.27 3.86 -7.04
CA ALA A 17 -55.40 2.81 -6.48
C ALA A 17 -54.25 2.40 -7.43
N ALA A 18 -54.46 2.48 -8.75
CA ALA A 18 -53.40 2.29 -9.76
C ALA A 18 -52.48 3.52 -9.92
N CYS A 19 -52.92 4.72 -9.52
CA CYS A 19 -52.09 5.93 -9.49
C CYS A 19 -51.40 6.19 -8.13
N CYS A 20 -51.61 5.34 -7.12
CA CYS A 20 -50.98 5.50 -5.79
C CYS A 20 -50.15 4.28 -5.33
N ILE A 21 -49.85 3.32 -6.22
CA ILE A 21 -48.86 2.27 -5.98
C ILE A 21 -48.07 2.01 -7.27
N ALA A 22 -47.23 2.98 -7.66
CA ALA A 22 -45.99 2.79 -8.44
C ALA A 22 -45.27 4.14 -8.67
N GLU A 23 -45.13 4.96 -7.64
CA GLU A 23 -43.93 5.79 -7.47
C GLU A 23 -43.24 5.32 -6.19
N THR A 24 -42.93 4.01 -6.16
CA THR A 24 -41.61 3.66 -5.65
C THR A 24 -40.64 4.23 -6.68
N THR A 25 -40.15 5.45 -6.44
CA THR A 25 -38.70 5.61 -6.55
C THR A 25 -38.15 4.44 -5.73
N GLU A 26 -37.75 3.38 -6.43
CA GLU A 26 -36.60 2.63 -5.96
C GLU A 26 -35.55 3.72 -5.75
N SER A 27 -35.43 4.21 -4.51
CA SER A 27 -34.11 4.43 -3.97
C SER A 27 -33.50 3.03 -3.94
N GLY A 28 -33.12 2.55 -5.12
CA GLY A 28 -32.03 1.64 -5.23
C GLY A 28 -30.92 2.38 -4.52
N GLU A 29 -30.67 2.00 -3.27
CA GLU A 29 -29.29 1.98 -2.84
C GLU A 29 -28.60 1.18 -3.95
N TRP A 30 -27.95 1.89 -4.87
CA TRP A 30 -26.85 1.35 -5.62
C TRP A 30 -25.80 1.04 -4.54
N LYS A 31 -26.00 -0.08 -3.85
CA LYS A 31 -24.90 -0.84 -3.30
C LYS A 31 -24.16 -1.28 -4.54
N VAL A 32 -23.21 -0.46 -4.95
CA VAL A 32 -22.12 -0.87 -5.80
C VAL A 32 -21.44 -1.99 -5.03
N LYS A 33 -21.94 -3.22 -5.22
CA LYS A 33 -21.14 -4.40 -4.99
C LYS A 33 -20.09 -4.32 -6.07
N LEU A 34 -18.92 -3.77 -5.71
CA LEU A 34 -17.69 -3.94 -6.44
C LEU A 34 -17.43 -5.45 -6.52
N ARG A 35 -18.01 -6.12 -7.52
CA ARG A 35 -17.60 -7.46 -7.91
C ARG A 35 -16.28 -7.27 -8.63
N ASN A 36 -15.19 -7.42 -7.88
CA ASN A 36 -13.83 -7.44 -8.39
C ASN A 36 -13.55 -8.75 -9.18
N GLU A 37 -14.54 -9.26 -9.93
CA GLU A 37 -14.54 -10.65 -10.43
C GLU A 37 -13.82 -10.83 -11.78
N ASP A 38 -13.36 -9.80 -12.50
CA ASP A 38 -12.76 -10.04 -13.84
C ASP A 38 -11.66 -9.03 -14.28
N CYS A 39 -10.72 -8.67 -13.40
CA CYS A 39 -9.44 -8.13 -13.86
C CYS A 39 -8.42 -9.27 -13.98
N LYS A 40 -8.35 -9.93 -15.15
CA LYS A 40 -7.23 -10.82 -15.44
C LYS A 40 -5.99 -9.98 -15.69
N ARG A 41 -4.93 -10.25 -14.92
CA ARG A 41 -3.66 -9.57 -15.08
C ARG A 41 -2.65 -10.49 -15.77
N GLU A 42 -2.09 -10.01 -16.86
CA GLU A 42 -0.90 -10.62 -17.46
C GLU A 42 0.31 -10.06 -16.72
N MET A 43 1.26 -10.92 -16.35
CA MET A 43 2.52 -10.50 -15.75
C MET A 43 3.67 -10.76 -16.72
N LYS A 44 4.39 -9.70 -17.06
CA LYS A 44 5.64 -9.75 -17.80
C LYS A 44 6.79 -9.47 -16.86
N PHE A 45 7.88 -10.17 -17.09
CA PHE A 45 9.06 -10.08 -16.27
C PHE A 45 10.27 -9.79 -17.15
N SER A 46 11.12 -8.87 -16.70
CA SER A 46 12.41 -8.61 -17.33
C SER A 46 13.50 -8.38 -16.29
N LEU A 47 14.74 -8.72 -16.69
CA LEU A 47 15.96 -8.37 -15.98
C LEU A 47 16.78 -7.43 -16.86
N SER A 48 17.33 -6.40 -16.25
CA SER A 48 18.22 -5.45 -16.90
C SER A 48 19.41 -5.13 -16.00
N ASP A 49 20.35 -4.32 -16.53
CA ASP A 49 21.55 -3.88 -15.81
C ASP A 49 22.35 -5.03 -15.18
N SER A 50 22.71 -6.03 -15.98
CA SER A 50 23.43 -7.23 -15.49
C SER A 50 22.70 -7.95 -14.34
N ASN A 51 21.36 -7.99 -14.42
CA ASN A 51 20.45 -8.58 -13.43
C ASN A 51 20.46 -7.83 -12.09
N LYS A 52 20.60 -6.51 -12.11
CA LYS A 52 20.52 -5.62 -10.94
C LYS A 52 19.21 -4.87 -10.82
N VAL A 53 18.41 -4.91 -11.88
CA VAL A 53 17.06 -4.39 -11.92
C VAL A 53 16.14 -5.49 -12.42
N ALA A 54 15.07 -5.72 -11.68
CA ALA A 54 13.99 -6.63 -12.01
C ALA A 54 12.70 -5.82 -12.16
N GLU A 55 12.05 -5.95 -13.31
CA GLU A 55 10.78 -5.30 -13.59
C GLU A 55 9.71 -6.35 -13.77
N ILE A 56 8.61 -6.19 -13.01
CA ILE A 56 7.42 -7.00 -13.12
C ILE A 56 6.29 -6.09 -13.51
N GLU A 57 5.92 -6.13 -14.79
CA GLU A 57 4.79 -5.39 -15.31
C GLU A 57 3.53 -6.26 -15.20
N SER A 58 2.49 -5.72 -14.61
CA SER A 58 1.17 -6.30 -14.49
C SER A 58 0.18 -5.49 -15.31
N THR A 59 -0.19 -6.00 -16.48
CA THR A 59 -1.17 -5.38 -17.37
C THR A 59 -2.56 -5.91 -17.02
N GLY A 60 -3.46 -5.05 -16.59
CA GLY A 60 -4.83 -5.39 -16.25
C GLY A 60 -5.77 -5.33 -17.45
N GLY A 61 -6.25 -6.50 -17.89
CA GLY A 61 -7.38 -6.59 -18.81
C GLY A 61 -8.71 -6.49 -18.06
N CYS A 62 -8.98 -5.35 -17.42
CA CYS A 62 -10.26 -5.14 -16.75
C CYS A 62 -11.35 -4.91 -17.81
N LYS A 63 -12.22 -5.91 -18.04
CA LYS A 63 -13.38 -5.75 -18.91
C LYS A 63 -14.40 -4.84 -18.20
N SER A 64 -14.40 -3.55 -18.49
CA SER A 64 -15.58 -2.72 -18.22
C SER A 64 -16.74 -3.24 -19.07
N LYS A 65 -17.82 -3.69 -18.42
CA LYS A 65 -19.11 -3.97 -19.07
C LYS A 65 -20.08 -2.79 -18.96
N ASP A 66 -19.58 -1.58 -18.67
CA ASP A 66 -20.44 -0.40 -18.53
C ASP A 66 -20.42 0.45 -19.81
N PRO A 67 -21.55 0.55 -20.55
CA PRO A 67 -21.65 1.33 -21.79
C PRO A 67 -21.54 2.85 -21.60
N GLU A 68 -21.59 3.38 -20.37
CA GLU A 68 -21.55 4.83 -20.11
C GLU A 68 -20.14 5.40 -19.88
N GLY A 69 -19.10 4.57 -19.82
CA GLY A 69 -17.69 5.03 -19.88
C GLY A 69 -17.24 5.92 -18.71
N LEU A 70 -18.00 6.00 -17.61
CA LEU A 70 -17.55 6.55 -16.34
C LEU A 70 -16.78 5.46 -15.58
N ILE A 71 -15.53 5.23 -15.97
CA ILE A 71 -14.62 4.44 -15.14
C ILE A 71 -14.25 5.30 -13.93
N GLN A 72 -14.85 5.01 -12.78
CA GLN A 72 -14.25 5.31 -11.48
C GLN A 72 -12.84 4.71 -11.50
N GLY A 73 -11.80 5.55 -11.42
CA GLY A 73 -10.42 5.26 -11.84
C GLY A 73 -9.93 3.85 -11.50
N SER A 74 -10.08 2.92 -12.45
CA SER A 74 -9.52 1.57 -12.31
C SER A 74 -8.11 1.59 -12.87
N ILE A 75 -7.21 0.83 -12.23
CA ILE A 75 -5.81 0.79 -12.65
C ILE A 75 -5.70 -0.14 -13.86
N ALA A 76 -5.35 0.43 -15.00
CA ALA A 76 -5.16 -0.31 -16.25
C ALA A 76 -3.87 -1.12 -16.20
N ASN A 77 -2.76 -0.51 -15.79
CA ASN A 77 -1.45 -1.17 -15.70
C ASN A 77 -0.78 -0.83 -14.37
N ILE A 78 -0.12 -1.82 -13.77
CA ILE A 78 0.77 -1.64 -12.63
C ILE A 78 2.14 -2.20 -12.98
N GLU A 79 3.15 -1.37 -12.90
CA GLU A 79 4.55 -1.75 -13.02
C GLU A 79 5.14 -1.79 -11.60
N PHE A 80 5.74 -2.92 -11.28
CA PHE A 80 6.58 -3.06 -10.10
C PHE A 80 8.03 -3.17 -10.51
N GLN A 81 8.91 -2.54 -9.74
CA GLN A 81 10.35 -2.62 -9.95
C GLN A 81 11.03 -2.99 -8.62
N PHE A 82 12.00 -3.89 -8.71
CA PHE A 82 12.93 -4.27 -7.64
C PHE A 82 14.34 -3.97 -8.13
N ASN A 83 15.04 -3.04 -7.47
CA ASN A 83 16.31 -2.50 -7.93
C ASN A 83 17.34 -2.54 -6.81
N VAL A 84 18.52 -3.09 -7.10
CA VAL A 84 19.69 -3.13 -6.20
C VAL A 84 20.98 -2.62 -6.88
N LYS A 85 20.83 -1.86 -7.97
CA LYS A 85 21.95 -1.30 -8.75
C LYS A 85 22.63 -0.14 -8.03
N LYS A 86 21.82 0.77 -7.45
CA LYS A 86 22.26 1.90 -6.64
C LYS A 86 21.75 1.69 -5.21
N VAL A 87 20.71 2.43 -4.83
CA VAL A 87 19.99 2.24 -3.57
C VAL A 87 19.04 1.05 -3.72
N PRO A 88 19.07 0.06 -2.81
CA PRO A 88 18.08 -1.01 -2.76
C PRO A 88 16.68 -0.44 -2.58
N LEU A 89 15.82 -0.64 -3.57
CA LEU A 89 14.49 -0.05 -3.59
C LEU A 89 13.47 -0.91 -4.31
N VAL A 90 12.22 -0.63 -3.98
CA VAL A 90 11.05 -1.09 -4.71
C VAL A 90 10.20 0.09 -5.13
N ARG A 91 9.60 -0.05 -6.30
CA ARG A 91 8.70 0.97 -6.85
C ARG A 91 7.44 0.31 -7.36
N MET A 92 6.34 1.03 -7.18
CA MET A 92 5.09 0.79 -7.88
C MET A 92 4.76 2.03 -8.70
N LYS A 93 4.46 1.81 -9.98
CA LYS A 93 3.90 2.82 -10.87
C LYS A 93 2.62 2.26 -11.47
N ALA A 94 1.55 3.02 -11.40
CA ALA A 94 0.25 2.64 -11.92
C ALA A 94 -0.28 3.69 -12.88
N HIS A 95 -0.97 3.20 -13.91
CA HIS A 95 -1.60 4.02 -14.94
C HIS A 95 -3.11 3.83 -14.87
N THR A 96 -3.84 4.94 -14.84
CA THR A 96 -5.31 4.96 -14.92
C THR A 96 -5.76 5.99 -15.94
N ALA A 97 -6.92 5.76 -16.55
CA ALA A 97 -7.55 6.70 -17.47
C ALA A 97 -8.77 7.31 -16.80
N VAL A 98 -8.83 8.64 -16.80
CA VAL A 98 -9.91 9.40 -16.17
C VAL A 98 -10.59 10.28 -17.21
N LYS A 99 -11.91 10.25 -17.26
CA LYS A 99 -12.70 11.22 -18.00
C LYS A 99 -13.01 12.41 -17.10
N VAL A 100 -12.57 13.60 -17.49
CA VAL A 100 -12.94 14.85 -16.81
C VAL A 100 -14.26 15.34 -17.39
N ASP A 101 -15.17 15.83 -16.55
CA ASP A 101 -16.50 16.31 -16.98
C ASP A 101 -16.38 17.27 -18.18
N ASN A 102 -17.08 16.94 -19.27
CA ASN A 102 -17.05 17.66 -20.56
C ASN A 102 -15.66 17.83 -21.20
N GLY A 103 -14.67 17.04 -20.78
CA GLY A 103 -13.29 17.09 -21.27
C GLY A 103 -12.78 15.76 -21.87
N PRO A 104 -11.56 15.76 -22.43
CA PRO A 104 -10.94 14.54 -22.95
C PRO A 104 -10.58 13.56 -21.83
N THR A 105 -10.51 12.27 -22.16
CA THR A 105 -9.90 11.26 -21.29
C THR A 105 -8.42 11.58 -21.11
N LYS A 106 -7.97 11.63 -19.86
CA LYS A 106 -6.57 11.86 -19.48
C LYS A 106 -5.98 10.62 -18.84
N VAL A 107 -4.73 10.32 -19.18
CA VAL A 107 -3.94 9.28 -18.51
C VAL A 107 -3.28 9.89 -17.30
N VAL A 108 -3.49 9.28 -16.14
CA VAL A 108 -2.93 9.71 -14.87
C VAL A 108 -1.97 8.65 -14.36
N ASN A 109 -0.80 9.11 -13.96
CA ASN A 109 0.24 8.31 -13.34
C ASN A 109 0.14 8.47 -11.82
N MET A 110 0.11 7.34 -11.12
CA MET A 110 0.21 7.26 -9.67
C MET A 110 1.28 6.25 -9.29
N GLY A 111 1.71 6.27 -8.04
CA GLY A 111 2.73 5.34 -7.58
C GLY A 111 3.49 5.87 -6.39
N GLY A 112 4.43 5.03 -5.95
CA GLY A 112 5.35 5.34 -4.88
C GLY A 112 6.58 4.47 -4.98
N LEU A 113 7.66 4.95 -4.37
CA LEU A 113 8.90 4.22 -4.21
C LEU A 113 9.21 4.12 -2.72
N PHE A 114 9.83 3.02 -2.35
CA PHE A 114 10.36 2.77 -1.02
C PHE A 114 11.75 2.13 -1.14
N GLY A 115 12.72 2.60 -0.37
CA GLY A 115 14.08 2.08 -0.42
C GLY A 115 14.82 2.17 0.90
N PHE A 116 16.03 1.61 0.91
CA PHE A 116 16.88 1.50 2.09
C PHE A 116 18.22 2.17 1.80
N GLU A 117 18.52 3.25 2.53
CA GLU A 117 19.73 4.04 2.29
C GLU A 117 20.90 3.57 3.14
N ARG A 118 20.65 3.28 4.42
CA ARG A 118 21.70 2.96 5.38
C ARG A 118 21.28 1.89 6.34
N LEU A 119 22.21 1.01 6.66
CA LEU A 119 22.16 0.21 7.87
C LEU A 119 23.06 0.88 8.91
N PHE A 120 22.61 0.97 10.16
CA PHE A 120 23.38 1.60 11.22
C PHE A 120 23.19 0.89 12.56
N GLU A 121 24.22 0.97 13.37
CA GLU A 121 24.25 0.55 14.76
C GLU A 121 24.27 1.81 15.62
N TYR A 122 23.40 1.90 16.62
CA TYR A 122 23.25 3.10 17.46
C TYR A 122 23.12 2.75 18.94
N ILE A 123 23.46 3.68 19.81
CA ILE A 123 23.19 3.59 21.26
C ILE A 123 22.06 4.58 21.57
N ASN A 124 20.98 4.07 22.17
CA ASN A 124 19.88 4.89 22.67
C ASN A 124 20.34 5.60 23.95
N ASN A 125 20.37 6.92 23.93
CA ASN A 125 20.78 7.74 25.07
C ASN A 125 19.67 8.66 25.58
N ASP A 126 18.61 8.87 24.80
CA ASP A 126 17.56 9.84 25.14
C ASP A 126 16.35 9.22 25.86
N GLY A 127 16.32 7.88 25.97
CA GLY A 127 15.26 7.14 26.66
C GLY A 127 13.94 7.09 25.90
N LYS A 128 13.92 7.49 24.62
CA LYS A 128 12.75 7.35 23.74
C LYS A 128 12.85 6.06 22.94
N ASP A 129 11.71 5.52 22.55
CA ASP A 129 11.68 4.29 21.76
C ASP A 129 12.22 4.54 20.35
N GLY A 130 13.31 3.83 20.03
CA GLY A 130 13.93 3.85 18.72
C GLY A 130 14.81 5.06 18.46
N TYR A 131 15.56 5.00 17.37
CA TYR A 131 16.51 6.04 16.98
C TYR A 131 15.82 7.38 16.71
N GLN A 132 16.25 8.42 17.43
CA GLN A 132 15.71 9.77 17.27
C GLN A 132 16.62 10.66 16.42
N VAL A 133 16.10 11.10 15.28
CA VAL A 133 16.79 12.07 14.42
C VAL A 133 16.91 13.40 15.18
N ASN A 134 18.15 13.84 15.41
CA ASN A 134 18.50 15.00 16.24
C ASN A 134 18.27 14.82 17.75
N GLY A 135 18.11 13.57 18.22
CA GLY A 135 18.19 13.24 19.65
C GLY A 135 19.63 13.19 20.15
N THR A 136 19.82 12.63 21.34
CA THR A 136 21.17 12.40 21.92
C THR A 136 21.72 11.01 21.59
N ASP A 137 21.03 10.25 20.74
CA ASP A 137 21.47 8.93 20.28
C ASP A 137 22.78 9.02 19.49
N THR A 138 23.64 8.02 19.69
CA THR A 138 24.96 7.99 19.03
C THR A 138 25.00 6.87 18.01
N ILE A 139 25.36 7.19 16.77
CA ILE A 139 25.69 6.17 15.76
C ILE A 139 27.08 5.61 16.05
N VAL A 140 27.15 4.31 16.29
CA VAL A 140 28.39 3.55 16.55
C VAL A 140 29.06 3.16 15.24
N ARG A 141 28.27 2.72 14.27
CA ARG A 141 28.73 2.28 12.95
C ARG A 141 27.60 2.47 11.94
N SER A 142 27.92 2.82 10.70
CA SER A 142 26.95 2.89 9.61
C SER A 142 27.58 2.46 8.29
N ILE A 143 26.75 1.92 7.41
CA ILE A 143 27.11 1.60 6.03
C ILE A 143 26.04 2.17 5.10
N ASP A 144 26.51 2.81 4.03
CA ASP A 144 25.66 3.26 2.95
C ASP A 144 25.37 2.09 2.01
N LEU A 145 24.09 1.72 1.90
CA LEU A 145 23.66 0.55 1.14
C LEU A 145 23.86 0.74 -0.38
N SER A 146 24.05 1.98 -0.85
CA SER A 146 24.44 2.25 -2.24
C SER A 146 25.88 1.87 -2.57
N THR A 147 26.73 1.71 -1.54
CA THR A 147 28.14 1.32 -1.69
C THR A 147 28.37 -0.18 -1.58
N VAL A 148 27.32 -0.92 -1.21
CA VAL A 148 27.38 -2.35 -0.95
C VAL A 148 27.22 -3.14 -2.25
N SER A 149 28.06 -4.18 -2.44
CA SER A 149 27.95 -5.08 -3.58
C SER A 149 26.85 -6.12 -3.36
N TRP A 150 25.71 -5.92 -4.00
CA TRP A 150 24.60 -6.87 -4.02
C TRP A 150 24.90 -8.10 -4.89
N SER A 151 24.19 -9.20 -4.69
CA SER A 151 24.17 -10.33 -5.63
C SER A 151 23.37 -9.97 -6.88
N GLN A 152 23.47 -10.79 -7.93
CA GLN A 152 22.49 -10.71 -9.01
C GLN A 152 21.10 -11.04 -8.46
N ILE A 153 20.07 -10.43 -9.05
CA ILE A 153 18.69 -10.73 -8.74
C ILE A 153 18.35 -12.11 -9.31
N THR A 154 17.83 -12.98 -8.45
CA THR A 154 17.23 -14.25 -8.85
C THR A 154 15.72 -14.12 -8.79
N VAL A 155 15.02 -14.69 -9.77
CA VAL A 155 13.55 -14.67 -9.80
C VAL A 155 12.99 -16.08 -9.85
N GLN A 156 12.07 -16.36 -8.96
CA GLN A 156 11.33 -17.61 -8.88
C GLN A 156 9.87 -17.36 -9.24
N LYS A 157 9.30 -18.28 -10.03
CA LYS A 157 7.90 -18.29 -10.42
C LYS A 157 7.24 -19.55 -9.87
N THR A 158 6.26 -19.38 -9.00
CA THR A 158 5.53 -20.46 -8.35
C THR A 158 4.08 -20.48 -8.82
N VAL A 159 3.59 -21.65 -9.24
CA VAL A 159 2.20 -21.83 -9.67
C VAL A 159 1.26 -21.84 -8.47
N LEU A 160 0.17 -21.10 -8.54
CA LEU A 160 -0.88 -21.07 -7.52
C LEU A 160 -2.01 -22.04 -7.86
N ASN A 161 -2.43 -22.85 -6.89
CA ASN A 161 -3.61 -23.73 -6.97
C ASN A 161 -3.66 -24.62 -8.23
N GLY A 162 -2.50 -25.01 -8.77
CA GLY A 162 -2.42 -25.81 -10.00
C GLY A 162 -2.96 -25.13 -11.27
N SER A 163 -3.24 -23.82 -11.22
CA SER A 163 -3.78 -23.04 -12.35
C SER A 163 -2.66 -22.55 -13.26
N SER A 164 -2.80 -22.72 -14.57
CA SER A 164 -1.84 -22.18 -15.55
C SER A 164 -1.87 -20.65 -15.66
N ASN A 165 -2.76 -19.98 -14.93
CA ASN A 165 -3.00 -18.53 -15.04
C ASN A 165 -2.82 -17.79 -13.70
N SER A 166 -2.33 -18.47 -12.66
CA SER A 166 -2.11 -17.85 -11.35
C SER A 166 -0.73 -18.16 -10.81
N PHE A 167 0.04 -17.12 -10.50
CA PHE A 167 1.44 -17.25 -10.11
C PHE A 167 1.81 -16.30 -8.96
N ILE A 168 2.82 -16.70 -8.19
CA ILE A 168 3.63 -15.82 -7.35
C ILE A 168 4.99 -15.65 -8.03
N TYR A 169 5.46 -14.41 -8.12
CA TYR A 169 6.81 -14.09 -8.51
C TYR A 169 7.56 -13.56 -7.28
N GLU A 170 8.70 -14.17 -6.96
CA GLU A 170 9.62 -13.68 -5.94
C GLU A 170 10.94 -13.31 -6.61
N ALA A 171 11.32 -12.04 -6.51
CA ALA A 171 12.64 -11.54 -6.89
C ALA A 171 13.48 -11.31 -5.64
N SER A 172 14.70 -11.82 -5.59
CA SER A 172 15.55 -11.70 -4.42
C SER A 172 16.98 -11.35 -4.75
N SER A 173 17.61 -10.55 -3.89
CA SER A 173 19.04 -10.28 -3.90
C SER A 173 19.55 -10.16 -2.47
N GLN A 174 20.85 -10.34 -2.28
CA GLN A 174 21.48 -10.23 -0.97
C GLN A 174 22.85 -9.58 -1.06
N ALA A 175 23.30 -9.02 0.06
CA ALA A 175 24.65 -8.52 0.24
C ALA A 175 25.23 -9.00 1.57
N THR A 176 26.50 -9.36 1.54
CA THR A 176 27.27 -9.65 2.76
C THR A 176 28.03 -8.40 3.18
N ILE A 177 27.72 -7.89 4.36
CA ILE A 177 28.40 -6.74 4.97
C ILE A 177 29.44 -7.31 5.92
N ALA A 178 30.71 -7.25 5.50
CA ALA A 178 31.81 -7.90 6.20
C ALA A 178 31.87 -7.51 7.69
N ASN A 179 32.04 -8.52 8.55
CA ASN A 179 32.10 -8.36 10.01
C ASN A 179 30.85 -7.68 10.61
N TRP A 180 29.70 -7.78 9.94
CA TRP A 180 28.45 -7.20 10.43
C TRP A 180 27.26 -8.13 10.26
N CYS A 181 26.81 -8.40 9.04
CA CYS A 181 25.62 -9.21 8.79
C CYS A 181 25.48 -9.56 7.30
N THR A 182 24.54 -10.44 6.99
CA THR A 182 24.00 -10.58 5.62
C THR A 182 22.66 -9.86 5.55
N PHE A 183 22.52 -8.96 4.57
CA PHE A 183 21.28 -8.27 4.25
C PHE A 183 20.67 -8.93 3.02
N LYS A 184 19.49 -9.53 3.15
CA LYS A 184 18.71 -10.08 2.04
C LYS A 184 17.43 -9.26 1.86
N MET A 185 17.08 -9.01 0.61
CA MET A 185 15.84 -8.36 0.22
C MET A 185 15.12 -9.24 -0.80
N SER A 186 13.86 -9.57 -0.53
CA SER A 186 12.99 -10.31 -1.45
C SER A 186 11.73 -9.50 -1.72
N ALA A 187 11.34 -9.33 -2.97
CA ALA A 187 10.10 -8.71 -3.42
C ALA A 187 9.15 -9.76 -3.98
N VAL A 188 7.91 -9.78 -3.50
CA VAL A 188 6.89 -10.78 -3.83
C VAL A 188 5.66 -10.09 -4.39
N VAL A 189 5.22 -10.54 -5.57
CA VAL A 189 3.98 -10.11 -6.22
C VAL A 189 3.17 -11.34 -6.65
N SER A 190 1.86 -11.18 -6.73
CA SER A 190 0.96 -12.25 -7.19
C SER A 190 0.00 -11.76 -8.25
N THR A 191 -0.34 -12.63 -9.20
CA THR A 191 -1.40 -12.37 -10.19
C THR A 191 -2.80 -12.36 -9.58
N SER A 192 -2.97 -12.95 -8.40
CA SER A 192 -4.25 -13.14 -7.71
C SER A 192 -4.14 -12.75 -6.24
N GLU A 193 -5.27 -12.53 -5.57
CA GLU A 193 -5.26 -12.40 -4.11
C GLU A 193 -4.86 -13.75 -3.49
N VAL A 194 -3.87 -13.74 -2.61
CA VAL A 194 -3.35 -14.96 -1.96
C VAL A 194 -3.13 -14.74 -0.48
N GLN A 195 -3.39 -15.78 0.31
CA GLN A 195 -2.96 -15.82 1.69
C GLN A 195 -1.44 -15.99 1.75
N VAL A 196 -0.78 -15.17 2.55
CA VAL A 196 0.65 -15.27 2.81
C VAL A 196 0.86 -16.06 4.09
N THR A 197 1.54 -17.20 3.97
CA THR A 197 2.05 -17.96 5.11
C THR A 197 3.55 -18.13 4.95
N SER A 198 4.32 -17.78 5.98
CA SER A 198 5.76 -17.97 5.99
C SER A 198 6.20 -18.51 7.35
N ASN A 199 7.15 -19.44 7.32
CA ASN A 199 7.77 -20.01 8.50
C ASN A 199 8.88 -19.13 9.10
N LYS A 200 9.04 -17.90 8.61
CA LYS A 200 10.00 -16.91 9.11
C LYS A 200 9.36 -15.61 9.59
N THR A 201 8.08 -15.41 9.30
CA THR A 201 7.33 -14.21 9.65
C THR A 201 6.18 -14.58 10.55
N LEU A 202 6.03 -13.89 11.68
CA LEU A 202 4.89 -14.05 12.56
C LEU A 202 3.69 -13.28 12.00
N SER A 203 2.55 -13.97 11.88
CA SER A 203 1.26 -13.32 11.77
C SER A 203 0.61 -13.17 13.14
N ARG A 204 -0.37 -12.26 13.24
CA ARG A 204 -1.22 -12.17 14.44
C ARG A 204 -2.11 -13.41 14.50
N SER A 205 -2.24 -14.00 15.69
CA SER A 205 -3.11 -15.16 15.90
C SER A 205 -4.55 -14.84 15.49
N GLY A 206 -5.17 -15.72 14.71
CA GLY A 206 -6.53 -15.55 14.20
C GLY A 206 -6.69 -14.55 13.06
N VAL A 207 -5.58 -14.06 12.47
CA VAL A 207 -5.62 -13.07 11.39
C VAL A 207 -4.91 -13.60 10.16
N ILE A 208 -5.61 -13.51 9.04
CA ILE A 208 -5.11 -13.95 7.75
C ILE A 208 -4.41 -12.78 7.08
N GLN A 209 -3.12 -12.94 6.78
CA GLN A 209 -2.37 -11.96 5.98
C GLN A 209 -2.59 -12.23 4.50
N VAL A 210 -2.88 -11.18 3.75
CA VAL A 210 -3.23 -11.27 2.33
C VAL A 210 -2.26 -10.45 1.48
N LEU A 211 -1.81 -11.02 0.37
CA LEU A 211 -1.12 -10.29 -0.70
C LEU A 211 -2.11 -10.07 -1.84
N THR A 212 -2.22 -8.83 -2.30
CA THR A 212 -3.09 -8.47 -3.41
C THR A 212 -2.29 -8.24 -4.70
N PRO A 213 -2.89 -8.38 -5.88
CA PRO A 213 -2.20 -8.10 -7.15
C PRO A 213 -1.76 -6.64 -7.32
N SER A 214 -2.36 -5.70 -6.57
CA SER A 214 -1.99 -4.28 -6.59
C SER A 214 -0.92 -3.91 -5.56
N SER A 215 -0.27 -4.90 -4.96
CA SER A 215 0.79 -4.71 -3.97
C SER A 215 2.01 -5.58 -4.25
N LEU A 216 3.17 -5.06 -3.84
CA LEU A 216 4.45 -5.77 -3.79
C LEU A 216 4.90 -5.81 -2.35
N LYS A 217 4.88 -7.02 -1.76
CA LYS A 217 5.42 -7.26 -0.41
C LYS A 217 6.92 -7.43 -0.49
N VAL A 218 7.65 -6.77 0.39
CA VAL A 218 9.09 -6.88 0.54
C VAL A 218 9.38 -7.59 1.84
N ASN A 219 10.30 -8.54 1.83
CA ASN A 219 10.91 -9.11 3.02
C ASN A 219 12.36 -8.65 3.10
N VAL A 220 12.69 -7.95 4.18
CA VAL A 220 14.04 -7.54 4.55
C VAL A 220 14.53 -8.47 5.64
N GLU A 221 15.46 -9.34 5.31
CA GLU A 221 16.03 -10.32 6.23
C GLU A 221 17.47 -9.93 6.55
N LEU A 222 17.76 -9.65 7.82
CA LEU A 222 19.12 -9.50 8.32
C LEU A 222 19.49 -10.72 9.15
N THR A 223 20.65 -11.30 8.85
CA THR A 223 21.15 -12.50 9.53
C THR A 223 22.58 -12.35 10.01
N ASN A 224 22.92 -13.13 11.03
CA ASN A 224 24.25 -13.18 11.66
C ASN A 224 24.73 -11.81 12.15
N ILE A 225 23.83 -11.01 12.73
CA ILE A 225 24.13 -9.64 13.16
C ILE A 225 25.21 -9.66 14.25
N GLN A 226 26.33 -8.96 13.99
CA GLN A 226 27.43 -8.75 14.91
C GLN A 226 27.44 -7.30 15.38
N TYR A 227 27.15 -7.07 16.66
CA TYR A 227 27.24 -5.76 17.30
C TYR A 227 28.67 -5.44 17.72
N THR A 228 29.06 -4.19 17.63
CA THR A 228 30.41 -3.71 17.99
C THR A 228 30.47 -3.11 19.39
N ALA A 229 29.36 -2.54 19.88
CA ALA A 229 29.22 -2.11 21.28
C ALA A 229 28.41 -3.13 22.10
N GLY A 230 28.34 -2.96 23.43
CA GLY A 230 27.62 -3.87 24.35
C GLY A 230 26.13 -3.55 24.55
N ASN A 231 25.72 -2.31 24.32
CA ASN A 231 24.35 -1.80 24.51
C ASN A 231 23.76 -1.15 23.24
N SER A 232 24.45 -1.23 22.12
CA SER A 232 23.93 -0.76 20.83
C SER A 232 22.81 -1.63 20.27
N LEU A 233 22.00 -1.01 19.42
CA LEU A 233 20.84 -1.53 18.71
C LEU A 233 21.03 -1.27 17.21
N LEU A 234 20.17 -1.88 16.38
CA LEU A 234 20.25 -1.76 14.92
C LEU A 234 19.11 -0.91 14.37
N GLY A 235 19.40 -0.10 13.36
CA GLY A 235 18.42 0.69 12.63
C GLY A 235 18.69 0.71 11.14
N ILE A 236 17.63 1.01 10.40
CA ILE A 236 17.60 1.11 8.95
C ILE A 236 17.07 2.49 8.59
N SER A 237 17.87 3.26 7.84
CA SER A 237 17.43 4.50 7.20
C SER A 237 16.68 4.13 5.94
N SER A 238 15.41 4.53 5.89
CA SER A 238 14.52 4.24 4.79
C SER A 238 14.05 5.52 4.12
N ILE A 239 13.77 5.43 2.84
CA ILE A 239 13.36 6.56 2.02
C ILE A 239 12.11 6.20 1.23
N THR A 240 11.22 7.17 1.07
CA THR A 240 10.05 7.04 0.23
C THR A 240 9.91 8.24 -0.68
N ALA A 241 9.53 7.98 -1.93
CA ALA A 241 9.16 9.02 -2.88
C ALA A 241 7.72 8.83 -3.32
N TYR A 242 6.95 9.91 -3.31
CA TYR A 242 5.51 9.89 -3.60
C TYR A 242 5.03 11.22 -4.16
N ARG A 243 3.87 11.20 -4.82
CA ARG A 243 3.14 12.42 -5.21
C ARG A 243 2.04 12.72 -4.20
N GLY A 244 1.73 14.01 -4.03
CA GLY A 244 0.62 14.45 -3.20
C GLY A 244 0.95 14.57 -1.71
N ASN A 245 -0.01 14.22 -0.86
CA ASN A 245 0.11 14.36 0.60
C ASN A 245 0.23 13.00 1.28
N LEU A 246 1.17 12.92 2.23
CA LEU A 246 1.33 11.78 3.11
C LEU A 246 0.25 11.82 4.20
N LYS A 247 -0.47 10.72 4.37
CA LYS A 247 -1.46 10.57 5.44
C LYS A 247 -1.39 9.16 6.01
N GLU A 248 -1.27 9.07 7.33
CA GLU A 248 -1.42 7.80 8.04
C GLU A 248 -2.88 7.33 7.99
N LYS A 249 -3.10 6.07 7.61
CA LYS A 249 -4.44 5.46 7.57
C LYS A 249 -4.87 5.15 9.02
N PRO A 250 -6.11 5.45 9.41
CA PRO A 250 -6.60 5.12 10.74
C PRO A 250 -6.57 3.61 11.01
N THR A 251 -6.11 3.23 12.20
CA THR A 251 -6.02 1.84 12.66
C THR A 251 -7.39 1.20 12.87
N GLN A 252 -7.55 -0.03 12.41
CA GLN A 252 -8.67 -0.91 12.74
C GLN A 252 -8.23 -1.92 13.81
N ASP A 253 -8.88 -1.94 14.97
CA ASP A 253 -8.41 -2.72 16.13
C ASP A 253 -8.54 -4.24 15.97
N LYS A 254 -9.58 -4.72 15.25
CA LYS A 254 -9.94 -6.14 15.17
C LYS A 254 -10.18 -6.65 13.74
N PRO A 255 -9.18 -6.58 12.83
CA PRO A 255 -9.31 -7.21 11.51
C PRO A 255 -9.29 -8.74 11.64
N VAL A 256 -10.18 -9.40 10.89
CA VAL A 256 -10.15 -10.86 10.64
C VAL A 256 -9.15 -11.19 9.51
N GLU A 257 -8.98 -10.24 8.61
CA GLU A 257 -8.07 -10.28 7.47
C GLU A 257 -7.28 -8.97 7.45
N GLU A 258 -6.00 -9.04 7.13
CA GLU A 258 -5.10 -7.89 7.02
C GLU A 258 -4.57 -7.83 5.59
N LYS A 259 -5.13 -6.91 4.78
CA LYS A 259 -4.59 -6.55 3.46
C LYS A 259 -3.43 -5.59 3.61
N PRO A 260 -2.57 -5.45 2.59
CA PRO A 260 -1.39 -4.60 2.74
C PRO A 260 -1.72 -3.11 2.90
N ASP A 261 -2.93 -2.67 2.50
CA ASP A 261 -3.38 -1.30 2.71
C ASP A 261 -4.21 -1.11 3.98
N ASP A 262 -4.39 -2.13 4.84
CA ASP A 262 -5.17 -2.04 6.08
C ASP A 262 -4.30 -1.71 7.29
N ALA A 263 -4.56 -0.57 7.93
CA ALA A 263 -3.87 -0.22 9.17
C ALA A 263 -4.45 -1.03 10.33
N SER A 264 -3.57 -1.66 11.10
CA SER A 264 -3.89 -2.45 12.29
C SER A 264 -2.89 -2.10 13.40
N PRO A 265 -3.06 -2.58 14.64
CA PRO A 265 -2.06 -2.40 15.69
C PRO A 265 -0.68 -2.95 15.31
N ASP A 266 -0.65 -3.95 14.43
CA ASP A 266 0.55 -4.65 13.98
C ASP A 266 1.05 -4.13 12.62
N GLN A 267 0.26 -3.34 11.89
CA GLN A 267 0.59 -2.82 10.55
C GLN A 267 0.32 -1.33 10.43
N ALA A 268 1.39 -0.55 10.23
CA ALA A 268 1.28 0.86 9.88
C ALA A 268 1.05 1.02 8.38
N VAL A 269 0.15 1.92 7.99
CA VAL A 269 -0.12 2.22 6.58
C VAL A 269 -0.10 3.72 6.35
N ASN A 270 0.78 4.14 5.46
CA ASN A 270 0.88 5.50 4.96
C ASN A 270 0.29 5.55 3.55
N GLN A 271 -0.79 6.30 3.39
CA GLN A 271 -1.40 6.57 2.09
C GLN A 271 -0.86 7.86 1.49
N PHE A 272 -0.72 7.86 0.17
CA PHE A 272 -0.33 9.02 -0.60
C PHE A 272 -1.57 9.52 -1.35
N ASP A 273 -2.14 10.61 -0.85
CA ASP A 273 -3.24 11.31 -1.50
C ASP A 273 -2.67 12.08 -2.68
N GLY A 274 -2.57 11.39 -3.83
CA GLY A 274 -2.03 11.96 -5.06
C GLY A 274 -2.82 13.19 -5.47
N ASP A 275 -2.24 14.38 -5.27
CA ASP A 275 -2.71 15.57 -5.97
C ASP A 275 -2.37 15.39 -7.44
N VAL A 276 -3.40 15.08 -8.22
CA VAL A 276 -3.31 14.87 -9.66
C VAL A 276 -3.83 16.07 -10.44
N THR A 277 -4.08 17.20 -9.77
CA THR A 277 -4.57 18.42 -10.42
C THR A 277 -3.64 18.87 -11.54
N ASP A 278 -2.33 18.65 -11.40
CA ASP A 278 -1.33 18.92 -12.45
C ASP A 278 -1.50 18.03 -13.70
N GLN A 279 -2.05 16.83 -13.54
CA GLN A 279 -2.29 15.86 -14.62
C GLN A 279 -3.72 15.97 -15.18
N THR A 280 -4.71 16.17 -14.32
CA THR A 280 -6.14 16.15 -14.68
C THR A 280 -6.69 17.55 -14.97
N GLY A 281 -6.11 18.59 -14.39
CA GLY A 281 -6.69 19.95 -14.36
C GLY A 281 -7.90 20.07 -13.44
N SER A 282 -8.19 19.06 -12.62
CA SER A 282 -9.35 19.03 -11.72
C SER A 282 -9.02 18.30 -10.41
N SER A 283 -9.34 18.93 -9.29
CA SER A 283 -9.22 18.35 -7.94
C SER A 283 -10.36 17.39 -7.59
N ALA A 284 -11.37 17.26 -8.45
CA ALA A 284 -12.55 16.41 -8.20
C ALA A 284 -12.35 14.93 -8.61
N VAL A 285 -11.18 14.59 -9.16
CA VAL A 285 -10.89 13.24 -9.62
C VAL A 285 -10.52 12.34 -8.44
N VAL A 286 -11.32 11.29 -8.21
CA VAL A 286 -11.04 10.27 -7.21
C VAL A 286 -10.26 9.12 -7.84
N LEU A 287 -9.06 8.88 -7.34
CA LEU A 287 -8.18 7.81 -7.78
C LEU A 287 -7.90 6.80 -6.66
N PRO A 288 -7.54 5.56 -7.02
CA PRO A 288 -6.82 4.66 -6.14
C PRO A 288 -5.62 5.36 -5.51
N LYS A 289 -5.39 5.07 -4.23
CA LYS A 289 -4.33 5.70 -3.46
C LYS A 289 -3.14 4.75 -3.40
N ALA A 290 -1.99 5.24 -3.84
CA ALA A 290 -0.74 4.55 -3.56
C ALA A 290 -0.50 4.54 -2.05
N PHE A 291 0.14 3.50 -1.54
CA PHE A 291 0.47 3.38 -0.13
C PHE A 291 1.85 2.74 0.05
N PHE A 292 2.40 3.01 1.23
CA PHE A 292 3.50 2.27 1.83
C PHE A 292 3.05 1.76 3.19
N SER A 293 3.23 0.48 3.45
CA SER A 293 2.88 -0.15 4.72
C SER A 293 3.99 -1.06 5.22
N PHE A 294 3.97 -1.38 6.51
CA PHE A 294 4.95 -2.26 7.12
C PHE A 294 4.43 -2.75 8.47
N GLN A 295 4.89 -3.91 8.92
CA GLN A 295 4.60 -4.33 10.29
C GLN A 295 5.39 -3.48 11.29
N THR A 296 4.76 -3.12 12.40
CA THR A 296 5.33 -2.32 13.51
C THR A 296 6.27 -3.15 14.40
N PHE A 297 6.57 -4.38 13.99
CA PHE A 297 7.50 -5.29 14.62
C PHE A 297 8.33 -6.03 13.57
N VAL A 298 9.40 -6.67 14.01
CA VAL A 298 10.14 -7.67 13.23
C VAL A 298 9.93 -9.06 13.81
N SER A 299 10.00 -10.05 12.94
CA SER A 299 10.06 -11.45 13.34
C SER A 299 11.52 -11.82 13.60
N LYS A 300 11.91 -11.95 14.88
CA LYS A 300 13.27 -12.31 15.28
C LYS A 300 13.41 -13.80 15.57
N TYR A 301 14.59 -14.34 15.31
CA TYR A 301 14.93 -15.73 15.61
C TYR A 301 16.43 -15.87 15.95
N PRO A 302 16.79 -16.76 16.89
CA PRO A 302 18.19 -16.99 17.25
C PRO A 302 18.91 -17.79 16.17
N THR A 303 20.22 -17.59 16.04
CA THR A 303 21.04 -18.34 15.08
C THR A 303 21.06 -19.84 15.37
N SER A 304 20.96 -20.22 16.65
CA SER A 304 20.94 -21.61 17.11
C SER A 304 19.61 -22.33 16.90
N SER A 305 18.51 -21.62 16.65
CA SER A 305 17.17 -22.21 16.48
C SER A 305 16.29 -21.35 15.57
N PRO A 306 16.47 -21.44 14.24
CA PRO A 306 15.77 -20.58 13.27
C PRO A 306 14.25 -20.84 13.18
N THR A 307 13.74 -21.88 13.85
CA THR A 307 12.31 -22.20 13.93
C THR A 307 11.61 -21.54 15.12
N SER A 308 12.35 -21.02 16.10
CA SER A 308 11.80 -20.28 17.23
C SER A 308 11.67 -18.80 16.88
N ILE A 309 10.50 -18.42 16.37
CA ILE A 309 10.24 -17.05 15.91
C ILE A 309 9.49 -16.31 17.02
N SER A 310 9.95 -15.11 17.35
CA SER A 310 9.30 -14.20 18.30
C SER A 310 9.22 -12.78 17.75
N ARG A 311 8.40 -11.93 18.37
CA ARG A 311 8.23 -10.53 17.97
C ARG A 311 9.29 -9.66 18.65
N SER A 312 9.72 -8.63 17.93
CA SER A 312 10.49 -7.51 18.47
C SER A 312 9.92 -6.21 17.93
N THR A 313 9.53 -5.31 18.82
CA THR A 313 8.92 -4.02 18.45
C THR A 313 9.91 -3.13 17.71
N LEU A 314 9.39 -2.38 16.74
CA LEU A 314 10.14 -1.36 16.03
C LEU A 314 9.80 0.04 16.54
N GLY A 315 10.83 0.83 16.80
CA GLY A 315 10.71 2.28 16.87
C GLY A 315 10.74 2.87 15.47
N VAL A 316 9.82 3.81 15.19
CA VAL A 316 9.72 4.50 13.91
C VAL A 316 9.82 6.00 14.16
N SER A 317 10.80 6.64 13.55
CA SER A 317 10.93 8.09 13.63
C SER A 317 9.93 8.80 12.71
N PRO A 318 9.60 10.08 12.98
CA PRO A 318 8.81 10.89 12.06
C PRO A 318 9.47 11.02 10.68
N PHE A 319 8.64 11.16 9.64
CA PHE A 319 9.14 11.44 8.30
C PHE A 319 9.76 12.85 8.21
N VAL A 320 11.02 12.91 7.79
CA VAL A 320 11.79 14.14 7.57
C VAL A 320 12.11 14.32 6.09
N ASP A 321 12.49 15.52 5.68
CA ASP A 321 12.97 15.74 4.31
C ASP A 321 14.26 14.96 4.05
N ALA A 322 14.31 14.25 2.91
CA ALA A 322 15.54 13.61 2.46
C ALA A 322 16.54 14.68 2.00
N ASN A 323 17.84 14.39 2.16
CA ASN A 323 18.88 15.29 1.67
C ASN A 323 18.98 15.26 0.13
N GLU A 324 19.67 16.24 -0.46
CA GLU A 324 19.75 16.36 -1.92
C GLU A 324 20.36 15.13 -2.62
N ASP A 325 21.36 14.49 -2.02
CA ASP A 325 22.04 13.35 -2.65
C ASP A 325 21.08 12.17 -2.81
N SER A 326 20.31 11.87 -1.77
CA SER A 326 19.27 10.85 -1.81
C SER A 326 18.15 11.20 -2.77
N VAL A 327 17.74 12.47 -2.81
CA VAL A 327 16.76 12.97 -3.79
C VAL A 327 17.27 12.75 -5.22
N LYS A 328 18.54 13.06 -5.51
CA LYS A 328 19.16 12.86 -6.83
C LYS A 328 19.19 11.38 -7.20
N GLN A 329 19.58 10.51 -6.27
CA GLN A 329 19.66 9.06 -6.51
C GLN A 329 18.30 8.44 -6.84
N ILE A 330 17.21 8.94 -6.26
CA ILE A 330 15.86 8.38 -6.40
C ILE A 330 15.06 8.99 -7.54
N ARG A 331 15.30 10.27 -7.86
CA ARG A 331 14.57 10.95 -8.94
C ARG A 331 14.79 10.33 -10.31
N ASP A 332 15.98 9.77 -10.55
CA ASP A 332 16.27 8.99 -11.77
C ASP A 332 15.29 7.80 -11.93
N ASP A 333 14.87 7.20 -10.82
CA ASP A 333 14.08 5.97 -10.79
C ASP A 333 12.57 6.20 -10.59
N PHE A 334 12.14 7.43 -10.27
CA PHE A 334 10.74 7.75 -9.99
C PHE A 334 10.18 8.88 -10.87
N ASP A 335 9.94 10.04 -10.30
CA ASP A 335 9.25 11.17 -10.88
C ASP A 335 9.89 12.46 -10.37
N THR A 336 10.27 13.35 -11.28
CA THR A 336 10.97 14.60 -10.96
C THR A 336 10.16 15.54 -10.07
N LYS A 337 8.83 15.39 -10.04
CA LYS A 337 7.90 16.20 -9.20
C LYS A 337 7.50 15.53 -7.88
N GLY A 338 7.99 14.32 -7.60
CA GLY A 338 7.72 13.62 -6.35
C GLY A 338 8.36 14.30 -5.14
N LYS A 339 7.67 14.27 -4.00
CA LYS A 339 8.26 14.55 -2.68
C LYS A 339 9.08 13.34 -2.26
N VAL A 340 10.21 13.57 -1.62
CA VAL A 340 11.08 12.51 -1.10
C VAL A 340 11.25 12.71 0.40
N LYS A 341 10.87 11.72 1.18
CA LYS A 341 10.96 11.75 2.65
C LYS A 341 11.79 10.60 3.15
N ARG A 342 12.56 10.85 4.21
CA ARG A 342 13.32 9.85 4.95
C ARG A 342 12.62 9.55 6.26
N PHE A 343 12.71 8.32 6.72
CA PHE A 343 12.37 7.92 8.08
C PHE A 343 13.30 6.78 8.50
N TYR A 344 13.34 6.52 9.78
CA TYR A 344 14.21 5.50 10.38
C TYR A 344 13.36 4.48 11.10
N VAL A 345 13.68 3.22 10.86
CA VAL A 345 13.09 2.06 11.54
C VAL A 345 14.19 1.41 12.35
N SER A 346 13.99 1.25 13.65
CA SER A 346 15.04 0.80 14.56
C SER A 346 14.52 -0.20 15.57
N LEU A 347 15.33 -1.21 15.85
CA LEU A 347 15.05 -2.19 16.89
C LEU A 347 15.13 -1.53 18.27
N LEU A 348 14.28 -1.99 19.18
CA LEU A 348 14.28 -1.59 20.60
C LEU A 348 15.09 -2.56 21.48
N GLU A 349 15.60 -3.63 20.89
CA GLU A 349 16.41 -4.65 21.56
C GLU A 349 17.42 -5.27 20.57
N ARG A 350 18.39 -5.99 21.10
CA ARG A 350 19.35 -6.75 20.28
C ARG A 350 18.72 -8.03 19.76
N VAL A 351 19.00 -8.31 18.49
CA VAL A 351 18.60 -9.56 17.84
C VAL A 351 19.76 -10.09 16.98
N ASP A 352 19.82 -11.41 16.84
CA ASP A 352 20.82 -12.08 15.98
C ASP A 352 20.38 -12.09 14.52
N ASN A 353 19.09 -12.33 14.30
CA ASN A 353 18.46 -12.38 12.99
C ASN A 353 17.05 -11.83 13.08
N PHE A 354 16.59 -11.17 12.03
CA PHE A 354 15.20 -10.76 11.91
C PHE A 354 14.72 -10.65 10.47
N VAL A 355 13.40 -10.74 10.30
CA VAL A 355 12.69 -10.37 9.08
C VAL A 355 11.74 -9.21 9.37
N TRP A 356 11.82 -8.17 8.55
CA TRP A 356 10.88 -7.07 8.48
C TRP A 356 10.17 -7.10 7.12
N ASP A 357 8.88 -6.77 7.08
CA ASP A 357 8.03 -7.01 5.91
C ASP A 357 7.29 -5.76 5.38
N PRO A 358 8.03 -4.74 4.89
CA PRO A 358 7.44 -3.58 4.23
C PRO A 358 6.71 -3.93 2.94
N THR A 359 5.75 -3.11 2.52
CA THR A 359 4.94 -3.31 1.31
C THR A 359 4.65 -1.98 0.64
N VAL A 360 4.69 -1.97 -0.70
CA VAL A 360 4.22 -0.84 -1.52
C VAL A 360 3.08 -1.30 -2.41
N GLY A 361 2.10 -0.44 -2.66
CA GLY A 361 0.99 -0.83 -3.52
C GLY A 361 0.01 0.29 -3.77
N SER A 362 -1.13 -0.07 -4.34
CA SER A 362 -2.28 0.81 -4.49
C SER A 362 -3.52 0.14 -3.92
N SER A 363 -4.39 0.94 -3.31
CA SER A 363 -5.74 0.51 -2.99
C SER A 363 -6.44 0.02 -4.27
N THR A 364 -7.33 -0.95 -4.14
CA THR A 364 -8.04 -1.55 -5.28
C THR A 364 -9.18 -0.66 -5.80
N SER A 365 -9.59 0.34 -5.01
CA SER A 365 -10.59 1.35 -5.37
C SER A 365 -10.17 2.73 -4.85
N GLY A 366 -10.61 3.79 -5.54
CA GLY A 366 -10.59 5.13 -4.97
C GLY A 366 -11.67 5.22 -3.90
N SER A 367 -11.28 5.19 -2.63
CA SER A 367 -12.25 5.27 -1.53
C SER A 367 -12.78 6.69 -1.37
N ASN A 368 -14.10 6.83 -1.35
CA ASN A 368 -14.77 8.02 -0.83
C ASN A 368 -14.54 8.06 0.68
N GLY A 369 -13.43 8.66 1.09
CA GLY A 369 -13.29 9.18 2.45
C GLY A 369 -14.14 10.42 2.64
N ILE A 370 -15.48 10.29 2.59
CA ILE A 370 -16.38 11.26 3.22
C ILE A 370 -17.16 10.51 4.30
N TRP A 371 -16.49 10.31 5.45
CA TRP A 371 -17.20 10.36 6.71
C TRP A 371 -17.70 11.80 6.88
N ARG A 372 -18.96 12.04 6.50
CA ARG A 372 -19.76 13.13 7.08
C ARG A 372 -20.80 12.50 8.00
N GLY A 373 -20.29 11.87 9.05
CA GLY A 373 -21.02 11.81 10.30
C GLY A 373 -20.93 13.17 10.97
N PHE A 374 -21.80 14.10 10.58
CA PHE A 374 -22.25 15.15 11.48
C PHE A 374 -23.74 15.31 11.28
N SER A 375 -24.48 14.82 12.26
CA SER A 375 -25.80 15.31 12.64
C SER A 375 -25.81 16.84 12.58
N VAL A 376 -26.62 17.38 11.68
CA VAL A 376 -27.39 18.59 11.98
C VAL A 376 -28.85 18.19 11.86
N VAL A 377 -29.31 17.46 12.88
CA VAL A 377 -30.64 17.76 13.40
C VAL A 377 -30.53 19.16 14.00
N LEU A 378 -31.51 20.00 13.69
CA LEU A 378 -31.74 21.35 14.27
C LEU A 378 -31.17 22.54 13.48
N MET A 379 -31.90 22.99 12.44
CA MET A 379 -32.28 24.42 12.30
C MET A 379 -33.18 24.68 11.07
N ILE A 380 -34.40 24.12 11.01
CA ILE A 380 -35.54 24.78 10.34
C ILE A 380 -36.82 24.42 11.11
N CYS A 381 -36.95 25.02 12.29
CA CYS A 381 -38.24 25.42 12.83
C CYS A 381 -38.08 26.92 13.12
N PHE A 382 -39.05 27.72 12.68
CA PHE A 382 -39.09 29.19 12.65
C PHE A 382 -38.56 29.87 11.39
N ALA A 383 -39.33 29.73 10.30
CA ALA A 383 -39.62 30.85 9.39
C ALA A 383 -40.91 30.58 8.60
N PHE A 384 -42.03 30.36 9.30
CA PHE A 384 -43.38 30.65 8.80
C PHE A 384 -44.28 30.96 10.00
N PHE A 385 -44.06 32.13 10.59
CA PHE A 385 -45.08 32.93 11.25
C PHE A 385 -44.58 34.38 11.22
N MET A 386 -45.46 35.30 10.79
CA MET A 386 -45.25 36.73 10.48
C MET A 386 -44.74 37.03 9.06
N LEU A 387 -45.62 36.94 8.05
CA LEU A 387 -46.52 38.01 7.59
C LEU A 387 -47.44 37.51 6.49
#